data_AF-D7CXV3-F1
#
_entry.id   AF-D7CXV3-F1
#
_cell.length_a   1.000
_cell.length_b   1.000
_cell.length_c   1.000
_cell.angle_alpha   90.00
_cell.angle_beta   90.00
_cell.angle_gamma   90.00
#
_symmetry.space_group_name_H-M   'P 1'
#
loop_
_entity.id
_entity.type
_entity.pdbx_description
1 polymer ?
#
loop_
_entity_poly.entity_id
_entity_poly.type
_entity_poly.pdbx_seq_one_letter_code
_entity_poly.pdbx_strand_id
1 'polypeptide(L)'
;MWSVNPVWSGAAYMAMAMGQATTEVAGRTVFYGRYIDWVVTTPLLLLALALTAMYRGPKSKTLIAGLMATDVIMILSGLAADLSEEPMRWVWFVFGCVSFGVILYMIWWPLYDIAKSRGPRHAASFRNVALFLTVLWFVYPISWYIGPSGIGLVDTTTDWFPLYRDAVFLQGRL
;
A
#
# COMPACT_ATOMS: atom_id res chain seq x y z
N MET A 1 3.70 -10.40 18.25
CA MET A 1 2.89 -10.03 17.06
C MET A 1 3.41 -8.77 16.36
N TRP A 2 3.99 -7.80 17.08
CA TRP A 2 4.50 -6.54 16.50
C TRP A 2 5.78 -6.66 15.63
N SER A 3 6.49 -7.78 15.68
CA SER A 3 7.75 -8.02 14.96
C SER A 3 7.58 -8.60 13.55
N VAL A 4 6.37 -8.99 13.14
CA VAL A 4 6.17 -9.70 11.87
C VAL A 4 6.36 -8.78 10.67
N ASN A 5 5.84 -7.55 10.75
CA ASN A 5 5.88 -6.59 9.64
C ASN A 5 7.33 -6.20 9.26
N PRO A 6 8.20 -5.78 10.20
CA PRO A 6 9.58 -5.42 9.84
C PRO A 6 10.43 -6.58 9.30
N VAL A 7 10.20 -7.80 9.80
CA VAL A 7 10.92 -8.99 9.32
C VAL A 7 10.48 -9.37 7.91
N TRP A 8 9.17 -9.34 7.64
CA TRP A 8 8.61 -9.62 6.31
C TRP A 8 9.09 -8.59 5.29
N SER A 9 8.94 -7.29 5.59
CA SER A 9 9.43 -6.24 4.70
C SER A 9 10.94 -6.32 4.52
N GLY A 10 11.71 -6.60 5.56
CA GLY A 10 13.15 -6.82 5.44
C GLY A 10 13.51 -7.90 4.43
N ALA A 11 12.81 -9.03 4.47
CA ALA A 11 13.01 -10.12 3.50
C ALA A 11 12.60 -9.72 2.07
N ALA A 12 11.47 -9.03 1.90
CA ALA A 12 11.01 -8.57 0.59
C ALA A 12 11.97 -7.57 -0.05
N TYR A 13 12.49 -6.61 0.73
CA TYR A 13 13.47 -5.64 0.26
C TYR A 13 14.83 -6.27 -0.03
N MET A 14 15.25 -7.27 0.76
CA MET A 14 16.43 -8.08 0.45
C MET A 14 16.28 -8.81 -0.89
N ALA A 15 15.13 -9.43 -1.15
CA ALA A 15 14.87 -10.11 -2.43
C ALA A 15 14.90 -9.15 -3.62
N MET A 16 14.34 -7.94 -3.48
CA MET A 16 14.43 -6.89 -4.50
C MET A 16 15.88 -6.41 -4.71
N ALA A 17 16.65 -6.24 -3.64
CA ALA A 17 18.06 -5.85 -3.72
C ALA A 17 18.94 -6.90 -4.42
N MET A 18 18.57 -8.18 -4.34
CA MET A 18 19.22 -9.28 -5.05
C MET A 18 18.70 -9.47 -6.48
N GLY A 19 17.77 -8.64 -6.96
CA GLY A 19 17.15 -8.75 -8.29
C GLY A 19 16.18 -9.93 -8.45
N GLN A 20 15.76 -10.58 -7.34
CA GLN A 20 14.88 -11.76 -7.37
C GLN A 20 13.38 -11.41 -7.41
N ALA A 21 13.04 -10.14 -7.22
CA ALA A 21 11.66 -9.67 -7.11
C ALA A 21 11.36 -8.48 -8.05
N THR A 22 11.97 -8.52 -9.24
CA THR A 22 11.89 -7.53 -10.31
C THR A 22 11.61 -8.20 -11.65
N THR A 23 10.88 -7.53 -12.54
CA THR A 23 10.64 -7.99 -13.92
C THR A 23 10.56 -6.79 -14.86
N GLU A 24 10.80 -7.02 -16.15
CA GLU A 24 10.64 -5.99 -17.18
C GLU A 24 9.28 -6.10 -17.86
N VAL A 25 8.55 -5.00 -17.97
CA VAL A 25 7.24 -4.91 -18.65
C VAL A 25 7.21 -3.66 -19.51
N ALA A 26 7.10 -3.84 -20.84
CA ALA A 26 7.09 -2.76 -21.82
C ALA A 26 8.25 -1.76 -21.64
N GLY A 27 9.47 -2.27 -21.41
CA GLY A 27 10.68 -1.45 -21.24
C GLY A 27 10.79 -0.72 -19.90
N ARG A 28 10.01 -1.12 -18.90
CA ARG A 28 10.04 -0.57 -17.54
C ARG A 28 10.31 -1.68 -16.53
N THR A 29 11.21 -1.39 -15.59
CA THR A 29 11.46 -2.27 -14.45
C THR A 29 10.32 -2.19 -13.44
N VAL A 30 9.62 -3.30 -13.25
CA VAL A 30 8.56 -3.49 -12.26
C VAL A 30 9.10 -4.23 -11.05
N PHE A 31 9.08 -3.57 -9.89
CA PHE A 31 9.47 -4.14 -8.60
C PHE A 31 8.27 -4.84 -7.95
N TYR A 32 7.89 -6.01 -8.47
CA TYR A 32 6.73 -6.75 -7.97
C TYR A 32 6.88 -7.19 -6.50
N GLY A 33 8.10 -7.28 -5.98
CA GLY A 33 8.38 -7.52 -4.56
C GLY A 33 7.72 -6.53 -3.61
N ARG A 34 7.50 -5.27 -4.04
CA ARG A 34 6.75 -4.27 -3.27
C ARG A 34 5.31 -4.71 -3.02
N TYR A 35 4.66 -5.27 -4.03
CA TYR A 35 3.29 -5.74 -3.93
C TYR A 35 3.16 -7.00 -3.07
N ILE A 36 4.18 -7.88 -3.09
CA ILE A 36 4.27 -9.04 -2.18
C ILE A 36 4.44 -8.59 -0.73
N ASP A 37 5.21 -7.53 -0.47
CA ASP A 37 5.29 -6.92 0.85
C ASP A 37 3.93 -6.35 1.25
N TRP A 38 3.39 -5.45 0.42
CA TRP A 38 2.18 -4.69 0.74
C TRP A 38 0.96 -5.57 0.96
N VAL A 39 0.76 -6.64 0.18
CA VAL A 39 -0.39 -7.54 0.36
C VAL A 39 -0.46 -8.18 1.75
N VAL A 40 0.65 -8.19 2.49
CA VAL A 40 0.72 -8.63 3.89
C VAL A 40 0.73 -7.45 4.85
N THR A 41 1.55 -6.42 4.59
CA THR A 41 1.80 -5.36 5.55
C THR A 41 0.67 -4.34 5.64
N THR A 42 -0.01 -4.02 4.52
CA THR A 42 -1.10 -3.04 4.50
C THR A 42 -2.39 -3.57 5.15
N PRO A 43 -2.81 -4.84 4.98
CA PRO A 43 -3.95 -5.36 5.73
C PRO A 43 -3.70 -5.43 7.23
N LEU A 44 -2.46 -5.74 7.64
CA LEU A 44 -2.06 -5.76 9.05
C LEU A 44 -2.04 -4.35 9.66
N LEU A 45 -1.68 -3.33 8.88
CA LEU A 45 -1.75 -1.93 9.30
C LEU A 45 -3.20 -1.48 9.49
N LEU A 46 -4.10 -1.84 8.58
CA LEU A 46 -5.53 -1.57 8.71
C LEU A 46 -6.16 -2.35 9.87
N LEU A 47 -5.73 -3.59 10.11
CA LEU A 47 -6.12 -4.35 11.28
C LEU A 47 -5.71 -3.64 12.58
N ALA A 48 -4.49 -3.12 12.66
CA ALA A 48 -4.01 -2.36 13.82
C ALA A 48 -4.83 -1.08 14.03
N LEU A 49 -5.15 -0.34 12.96
CA LEU A 49 -6.02 0.83 13.02
C LEU A 49 -7.42 0.46 13.50
N ALA A 50 -7.99 -0.62 12.98
CA ALA A 50 -9.33 -1.09 13.34
C ALA A 50 -9.41 -1.53 14.80
N LEU A 51 -8.40 -2.25 15.29
CA LEU A 51 -8.27 -2.63 16.69
C LEU A 51 -8.07 -1.42 17.59
N THR A 52 -7.41 -0.36 17.11
CA THR A 52 -7.29 0.91 17.84
C THR A 52 -8.65 1.58 18.01
N ALA A 53 -9.49 1.66 16.97
CA ALA A 53 -10.87 2.15 17.11
C ALA A 53 -11.68 1.29 18.11
N MET A 54 -11.46 -0.02 18.13
CA MET A 54 -12.22 -1.00 18.91
C MET A 54 -11.57 -1.40 20.24
N TYR A 55 -10.64 -0.60 20.77
CA TYR A 55 -9.74 -0.95 21.90
C TYR A 55 -10.43 -1.59 23.12
N ARG A 56 -11.68 -1.21 23.44
CA ARG A 56 -12.48 -1.77 24.55
C ARG A 56 -13.92 -2.16 24.16
N GLY A 57 -14.15 -2.43 22.88
CA GLY A 57 -15.49 -2.72 22.34
C GLY A 57 -15.62 -4.10 21.67
N PRO A 58 -16.85 -4.50 21.33
CA PRO A 58 -17.07 -5.63 20.44
C PRO A 58 -16.33 -5.38 19.12
N LYS A 59 -15.63 -6.41 18.64
CA LYS A 59 -14.86 -6.34 17.40
C LYS A 59 -15.78 -6.69 16.24
N SER A 60 -16.02 -5.74 15.35
CA SER A 60 -16.76 -6.02 14.11
C SER A 60 -15.86 -6.83 13.18
N LYS A 61 -16.01 -8.17 13.21
CA LYS A 61 -15.26 -9.07 12.33
C LYS A 61 -15.53 -8.76 10.86
N THR A 62 -16.77 -8.40 10.51
CA THR A 62 -17.15 -8.02 9.15
C THR A 62 -16.44 -6.76 8.68
N LEU A 63 -16.35 -5.73 9.52
CA LEU A 63 -15.66 -4.49 9.15
C LEU A 63 -14.15 -4.71 8.99
N ILE A 64 -13.55 -5.48 9.90
CA ILE A 64 -12.12 -5.84 9.83
C ILE A 64 -11.82 -6.66 8.57
N ALA A 65 -12.60 -7.72 8.32
CA ALA A 65 -12.43 -8.56 7.15
C ALA A 65 -12.66 -7.76 5.85
N GLY A 66 -13.65 -6.88 5.83
CA GLY A 66 -13.89 -5.97 4.70
C GLY A 66 -12.71 -5.06 4.43
N LEU A 67 -12.16 -4.39 5.46
CA LEU A 67 -10.99 -3.53 5.32
C LEU A 67 -9.79 -4.29 4.74
N MET A 68 -9.49 -5.46 5.32
CA MET A 68 -8.36 -6.28 4.88
C MET A 68 -8.56 -6.82 3.47
N ALA A 69 -9.76 -7.29 3.12
CA ALA A 69 -10.04 -7.83 1.80
C ALA A 69 -10.02 -6.74 0.71
N THR A 70 -10.63 -5.58 0.96
CA THR A 70 -10.59 -4.46 0.02
C THR A 70 -9.17 -3.94 -0.19
N ASP A 71 -8.34 -3.96 0.86
CA ASP A 71 -6.94 -3.60 0.77
C ASP A 71 -6.12 -4.59 -0.07
N VAL A 72 -6.31 -5.89 0.11
CA VAL A 72 -5.70 -6.91 -0.77
C VAL A 72 -6.11 -6.68 -2.23
N ILE A 73 -7.40 -6.39 -2.49
CA ILE A 73 -7.88 -6.06 -3.84
C ILE A 73 -7.17 -4.82 -4.40
N MET A 74 -7.02 -3.77 -3.59
CA MET A 74 -6.32 -2.55 -3.98
C MET A 74 -4.86 -2.85 -4.38
N ILE A 75 -4.12 -3.60 -3.56
CA ILE A 75 -2.72 -3.95 -3.83
C ILE A 75 -2.60 -4.83 -5.08
N LEU A 76 -3.42 -5.86 -5.22
CA LEU A 76 -3.39 -6.74 -6.39
C LEU A 76 -3.79 -6.01 -7.68
N SER A 77 -4.69 -5.03 -7.59
CA SER A 77 -5.04 -4.17 -8.73
C SER A 77 -3.87 -3.29 -9.14
N GLY A 78 -3.13 -2.73 -8.17
CA GLY A 78 -1.90 -2.00 -8.44
C GLY A 78 -0.82 -2.87 -9.11
N LEU A 79 -0.66 -4.12 -8.66
CA LEU A 79 0.25 -5.08 -9.28
C LEU A 79 -0.18 -5.39 -10.72
N ALA A 80 -1.47 -5.65 -10.92
CA ALA A 80 -2.02 -5.90 -12.25
C ALA A 80 -1.82 -4.70 -13.18
N ALA A 81 -1.94 -3.46 -12.66
CA ALA A 81 -1.66 -2.25 -13.42
C ALA A 81 -0.19 -2.17 -13.86
N ASP A 82 0.75 -2.43 -12.95
CA ASP A 82 2.19 -2.43 -13.24
C ASP A 82 2.59 -3.52 -14.26
N LEU A 83 1.95 -4.68 -14.20
CA LEU A 83 2.18 -5.81 -15.10
C LEU A 83 1.42 -5.71 -16.43
N SER A 84 0.55 -4.70 -16.60
CA SER A 84 -0.25 -4.52 -17.82
C SER A 84 0.33 -3.45 -18.73
N GLU A 85 0.09 -3.64 -20.03
CA GLU A 85 0.27 -2.61 -21.05
C GLU A 85 -1.01 -1.77 -21.22
N GLU A 86 -0.92 -0.69 -22.00
CA GLU A 86 -2.10 0.09 -22.34
C GLU A 86 -3.06 -0.70 -23.26
N PRO A 87 -4.38 -0.51 -23.11
CA PRO A 87 -5.07 0.40 -22.16
C PRO A 87 -5.35 -0.22 -20.78
N MET A 88 -5.13 -1.53 -20.62
CA MET A 88 -5.54 -2.30 -19.44
C MET A 88 -4.89 -1.81 -18.15
N ARG A 89 -3.66 -1.30 -18.24
CA ARG A 89 -2.95 -0.59 -17.16
C ARG A 89 -3.82 0.44 -16.44
N TRP A 90 -4.51 1.30 -17.19
CA TRP A 90 -5.33 2.36 -16.62
C TRP A 90 -6.64 1.84 -16.01
N VAL A 91 -7.20 0.76 -16.55
CA VAL A 91 -8.37 0.10 -15.99
C VAL A 91 -8.06 -0.44 -14.60
N TRP A 92 -6.94 -1.16 -14.46
CA TRP A 92 -6.49 -1.68 -13.17
C TRP A 92 -6.13 -0.57 -12.18
N PHE A 93 -5.48 0.50 -12.64
CA PHE A 93 -5.18 1.66 -11.79
C PHE A 93 -6.46 2.30 -11.23
N VAL A 94 -7.45 2.57 -12.08
CA VAL A 94 -8.74 3.14 -11.65
C VAL A 94 -9.44 2.20 -10.67
N PHE A 95 -9.43 0.89 -10.94
CA PHE A 95 -10.02 -0.10 -10.03
C PHE A 95 -9.32 -0.13 -8.66
N GLY A 96 -8.00 0.02 -8.63
CA GLY A 96 -7.23 0.22 -7.41
C GLY A 96 -7.61 1.50 -6.66
N CYS A 97 -7.74 2.63 -7.37
CA CYS A 97 -8.16 3.91 -6.78
C CYS A 97 -9.58 3.86 -6.21
N VAL A 98 -10.52 3.18 -6.88
CA VAL A 98 -11.88 2.96 -6.36
C VAL A 98 -11.82 2.13 -5.06
N SER A 99 -11.04 1.05 -5.05
CA SER A 99 -10.83 0.23 -3.85
C SER A 99 -10.23 1.05 -2.70
N PHE A 100 -9.25 1.91 -2.99
CA PHE A 100 -8.71 2.86 -2.00
C PHE A 100 -9.78 3.81 -1.47
N GLY A 101 -10.65 4.35 -2.33
CA GLY A 101 -11.79 5.17 -1.92
C GLY A 101 -12.75 4.44 -0.97
N VAL A 102 -13.02 3.15 -1.21
CA VAL A 102 -13.83 2.31 -0.30
C VAL A 102 -13.15 2.14 1.06
N ILE A 103 -11.84 1.92 1.09
CA ILE A 103 -11.07 1.85 2.35
C ILE A 103 -11.19 3.16 3.13
N LEU A 104 -11.01 4.30 2.46
CA LEU A 104 -11.15 5.62 3.09
C LEU A 104 -12.56 5.82 3.66
N TYR A 105 -13.59 5.44 2.91
CA TYR A 105 -14.97 5.46 3.42
C TYR A 105 -15.11 4.63 4.70
N MET A 106 -14.60 3.40 4.70
CA MET A 106 -14.67 2.52 5.88
C MET A 106 -13.90 3.09 7.09
N ILE A 107 -12.74 3.71 6.88
CA ILE A 107 -11.95 4.34 7.95
C ILE A 107 -12.67 5.55 8.53
N TRP A 108 -13.14 6.46 7.68
CA TRP A 108 -13.65 7.77 8.11
C TRP A 108 -15.11 7.75 8.53
N TRP A 109 -15.84 6.69 8.19
CA TRP A 109 -17.26 6.58 8.51
C TRP A 109 -17.52 5.51 9.58
N PRO A 110 -17.74 4.21 9.28
CA PRO A 110 -18.09 3.24 10.31
C PRO A 110 -16.99 3.07 11.37
N LEU A 111 -15.71 3.14 11.00
CA LEU A 111 -14.63 2.96 11.97
C LEU A 111 -14.44 4.18 12.87
N TYR A 112 -14.52 5.39 12.31
CA TYR A 112 -14.46 6.62 13.09
C TYR A 112 -15.70 6.80 13.98
N ASP A 113 -16.88 6.39 13.54
CA ASP A 113 -18.10 6.37 14.39
C ASP A 113 -17.93 5.46 15.61
N ILE A 114 -17.34 4.27 15.41
CA ILE A 114 -16.98 3.39 16.52
C ILE A 114 -16.00 4.09 17.46
N ALA A 115 -14.98 4.78 16.94
CA ALA A 115 -14.03 5.50 17.78
C ALA A 115 -14.69 6.64 18.57
N LYS A 116 -15.60 7.41 17.96
CA LYS A 116 -16.39 8.48 18.62
C LYS A 116 -17.23 7.94 19.77
N SER A 117 -17.82 6.75 19.62
CA SER A 117 -18.61 6.11 20.70
C SER A 117 -17.81 5.79 21.97
N ARG A 118 -16.47 5.82 21.91
CA ARG A 118 -15.57 5.56 23.05
C ARG A 118 -15.16 6.83 23.80
N GLY A 119 -15.64 8.00 23.36
CA GLY A 119 -15.39 9.28 23.98
C GLY A 119 -14.37 10.14 23.22
N PRO A 120 -14.34 11.45 23.52
CA PRO A 120 -13.66 12.46 22.70
C PRO A 120 -12.15 12.27 22.64
N ARG A 121 -11.51 11.87 23.75
CA ARG A 121 -10.06 11.64 23.80
C ARG A 121 -9.63 10.48 22.89
N HIS A 122 -10.38 9.38 22.90
CA HIS A 122 -10.11 8.22 22.05
C HIS A 122 -10.32 8.55 20.58
N ALA A 123 -11.41 9.25 20.27
CA ALA A 123 -11.73 9.70 18.93
C ALA A 123 -10.63 10.62 18.35
N ALA A 124 -10.10 11.54 19.16
CA ALA A 124 -9.01 12.43 18.75
C ALA A 124 -7.72 11.66 18.43
N SER A 125 -7.33 10.70 19.29
CA SER A 125 -6.15 9.86 19.03
C SER A 125 -6.31 9.02 17.76
N PHE A 126 -7.47 8.36 17.59
CA PHE A 126 -7.76 7.59 16.38
C PHE A 126 -7.72 8.49 15.14
N ARG A 127 -8.36 9.67 15.19
CA ARG A 127 -8.39 10.62 14.08
C ARG A 127 -6.99 11.02 13.64
N ASN A 128 -6.09 11.32 14.58
CA ASN A 128 -4.73 11.73 14.25
C ASN A 128 -3.97 10.62 13.51
N VAL A 129 -4.10 9.37 13.97
CA VAL A 129 -3.48 8.21 13.31
C VAL A 129 -4.10 7.95 11.94
N ALA A 130 -5.43 7.98 11.83
CA ALA A 130 -6.14 7.79 10.57
C ALA A 130 -5.81 8.89 9.55
N LEU A 131 -5.66 10.15 10.00
CA LEU A 131 -5.28 11.28 9.16
C LEU A 131 -3.85 11.12 8.64
N PHE A 132 -2.91 10.80 9.52
CA PHE A 132 -1.53 10.53 9.13
C PHE A 132 -1.44 9.39 8.11
N LEU A 133 -2.14 8.27 8.36
CA LEU A 133 -2.21 7.14 7.44
C LEU A 133 -2.80 7.57 6.08
N THR A 134 -3.92 8.29 6.09
CA THR A 134 -4.60 8.76 4.87
C THR A 134 -3.67 9.62 4.03
N VAL A 135 -3.05 10.64 4.63
CA VAL A 135 -2.15 11.55 3.91
C VAL A 135 -0.96 10.81 3.32
N LEU A 136 -0.33 9.91 4.08
CA LEU A 136 0.77 9.10 3.57
C LEU A 136 0.34 8.17 2.44
N TRP A 137 -0.85 7.57 2.53
CA TRP A 137 -1.32 6.64 1.52
C TRP A 137 -1.65 7.32 0.20
N PHE A 138 -2.12 8.57 0.20
CA PHE A 138 -2.31 9.35 -1.03
C PHE A 138 -1.02 9.58 -1.83
N VAL A 139 0.13 9.58 -1.17
CA VAL A 139 1.43 9.72 -1.86
C VAL A 139 1.65 8.58 -2.86
N TYR A 140 1.17 7.36 -2.58
CA TYR A 140 1.37 6.20 -3.43
C TYR A 140 0.69 6.29 -4.80
N PRO A 141 -0.65 6.47 -4.92
CA PRO A 141 -1.29 6.57 -6.23
C PRO A 141 -0.83 7.81 -7.01
N ILE A 142 -0.46 8.90 -6.32
CA ILE A 142 0.12 10.08 -6.96
C ILE A 142 1.49 9.73 -7.56
N SER A 143 2.37 9.10 -6.77
CA SER A 143 3.70 8.69 -7.23
C SER A 143 3.62 7.68 -8.37
N TRP A 144 2.71 6.71 -8.26
CA TRP A 144 2.44 5.75 -9.34
C TRP A 144 1.99 6.44 -10.63
N TYR A 145 1.07 7.41 -10.51
CA TYR A 145 0.54 8.16 -11.65
C TYR A 145 1.63 8.95 -12.37
N ILE A 146 2.43 9.73 -11.64
CA ILE A 146 3.46 10.61 -12.24
C ILE A 146 4.73 9.85 -12.62
N GLY A 147 5.00 8.70 -11.99
CA GLY A 147 6.20 7.92 -12.19
C GLY A 147 6.19 7.09 -13.48
N PRO A 148 7.22 6.25 -13.68
CA PRO A 148 7.37 5.42 -14.88
C PRO A 148 6.21 4.44 -15.09
N SER A 149 5.55 4.04 -13.99
CA SER A 149 4.39 3.17 -14.04
C SER A 149 3.18 3.82 -14.73
N GLY A 150 3.01 5.14 -14.59
CA GLY A 150 1.92 5.92 -15.19
C GLY A 150 2.38 6.71 -16.42
N ILE A 151 2.45 8.04 -16.28
CA ILE A 151 2.75 8.97 -17.39
C ILE A 151 4.24 9.31 -17.55
N GLY A 152 5.11 8.87 -16.64
CA GLY A 152 6.57 9.02 -16.80
C GLY A 152 7.08 10.46 -16.72
N LEU A 153 6.40 11.34 -15.97
CA LEU A 153 6.89 12.71 -15.70
C LEU A 153 8.12 12.71 -14.79
N VAL A 154 8.25 11.70 -13.95
CA VAL A 154 9.34 11.52 -12.99
C VAL A 154 10.05 10.21 -13.31
N ASP A 155 11.38 10.26 -13.41
CA ASP A 155 12.20 9.09 -13.73
C ASP A 155 12.43 8.22 -12.48
N THR A 156 12.75 6.94 -12.68
CA THR A 156 13.11 5.97 -11.63
C THR A 156 14.22 6.45 -10.69
N THR A 157 15.05 7.39 -11.13
CA THR A 157 16.12 8.03 -10.34
C THR A 157 15.61 9.06 -9.34
N THR A 158 14.41 9.61 -9.56
CA THR A 158 13.74 10.59 -8.70
C THR A 158 12.58 9.97 -7.92
N ASP A 159 12.11 8.78 -8.31
CA ASP A 159 11.39 7.91 -7.38
C ASP A 159 12.26 7.72 -6.13
N TRP A 160 11.64 7.92 -4.96
CA TRP A 160 12.28 8.17 -3.65
C TRP A 160 13.23 7.09 -3.10
N PHE A 161 13.66 6.13 -3.92
CA PHE A 161 14.57 5.05 -3.57
C PHE A 161 15.90 5.08 -4.35
N PRO A 162 16.78 6.07 -4.10
CA PRO A 162 18.14 6.10 -4.64
C PRO A 162 18.97 4.82 -4.41
N LEU A 163 18.64 4.03 -3.38
CA LEU A 163 19.37 2.83 -2.98
C LEU A 163 19.31 1.67 -4.00
N TYR A 164 18.33 1.63 -4.91
CA TYR A 164 18.18 0.50 -5.85
C TYR A 164 19.00 0.63 -7.13
N ARG A 165 19.38 1.86 -7.53
CA ARG A 165 20.22 2.11 -8.71
C ARG A 165 21.52 1.31 -8.60
N ASP A 166 22.19 1.39 -7.46
CA ASP A 166 23.55 0.84 -7.34
C ASP A 166 23.56 -0.69 -7.36
N ALA A 167 22.51 -1.34 -6.84
CA ALA A 167 22.40 -2.80 -6.87
C ALA A 167 22.15 -3.34 -8.29
N VAL A 168 21.26 -2.71 -9.07
CA VAL A 168 20.91 -3.17 -10.42
C VAL A 168 21.99 -2.82 -11.44
N PHE A 169 22.62 -1.64 -11.34
CA PHE A 169 23.72 -1.24 -12.22
C PHE A 169 24.98 -2.11 -12.08
N LEU A 170 25.20 -2.71 -10.90
CA LEU A 170 26.30 -3.66 -10.68
C LEU A 170 26.04 -5.02 -11.36
N GLN A 171 24.79 -5.41 -11.51
CA GLN A 171 24.41 -6.72 -12.06
C GLN A 171 24.42 -6.74 -13.60
N GLY A 172 24.26 -5.58 -14.26
CA GLY A 172 24.39 -5.42 -15.71
C GLY A 172 25.83 -5.21 -16.22
N ARG A 173 26.85 -5.34 -15.36
CA ARG A 173 28.28 -5.17 -15.70
C ARG A 173 29.13 -6.44 -15.51
N LEU A 174 28.50 -7.60 -15.31
CA LEU A 174 29.14 -8.92 -15.31
C LEU A 174 28.65 -9.73 -16.51
#